data_AF-A0A3D2YET1-F1
#
_entry.id   AF-A0A3D2YET1-F1
#
_cell.length_a   1.000
_cell.length_b   1.000
_cell.length_c   1.000
_cell.angle_alpha   90.00
_cell.angle_beta   90.00
_cell.angle_gamma   90.00
#
_symmetry.space_group_name_H-M   'P 1'
#
loop_
_entity.id
_entity.type
_entity.pdbx_description
1 polymer ?
#
loop_
_entity_poly.entity_id
_entity_poly.type
_entity_poly.pdbx_seq_one_letter_code
_entity_poly.pdbx_strand_id
1 'polypeptide(L)'
;MYVPTRLRVLRIKYKITLKALAGRMNISNQHLSRMELADIPPTEYHEHLLCLGMERLLAEWDGAPEELKQEYETYKGRLLQPAKEVEDEH
;
A
#
# COMPACT_ATOMS: atom_id res chain seq x y z
N MET A 1 -15.80 -3.60 -12.41
CA MET A 1 -15.63 -2.61 -11.32
C MET A 1 -14.22 -2.80 -10.76
N TYR A 2 -13.36 -1.78 -10.80
CA TYR A 2 -11.99 -1.90 -10.29
C TYR A 2 -12.01 -1.82 -8.76
N VAL A 3 -11.56 -2.88 -8.06
CA VAL A 3 -11.45 -2.85 -6.60
C VAL A 3 -10.03 -2.40 -6.24
N PRO A 4 -9.85 -1.23 -5.62
CA PRO A 4 -8.52 -0.77 -5.23
C PRO A 4 -7.91 -1.69 -4.19
N THR A 5 -6.59 -1.84 -4.24
CA THR A 5 -5.81 -2.49 -3.18
C THR A 5 -5.88 -1.68 -1.87
N ARG A 6 -5.67 -2.34 -0.73
CA ARG A 6 -5.56 -1.67 0.58
C ARG A 6 -4.48 -0.59 0.57
N LEU A 7 -3.37 -0.84 -0.12
CA LEU A 7 -2.30 0.12 -0.37
C LEU A 7 -2.83 1.42 -0.97
N ARG A 8 -3.62 1.33 -2.05
CA ARG A 8 -4.14 2.50 -2.75
C ARG A 8 -5.08 3.31 -1.85
N VAL A 9 -5.94 2.62 -1.10
CA VAL A 9 -6.86 3.27 -0.15
C VAL A 9 -6.09 4.04 0.91
N LEU A 10 -5.11 3.39 1.54
CA LEU A 10 -4.26 3.97 2.58
C LEU A 10 -3.46 5.15 2.03
N ARG A 11 -2.84 4.99 0.85
CA ARG A 11 -2.07 6.05 0.19
C ARG A 11 -2.91 7.30 -0.09
N ILE A 12 -4.11 7.13 -0.63
CA ILE A 12 -5.02 8.25 -0.94
C ILE A 12 -5.52 8.92 0.34
N LYS A 13 -5.96 8.12 1.33
CA LYS A 13 -6.48 8.62 2.62
C LYS A 13 -5.48 9.52 3.33
N TYR A 14 -4.21 9.10 3.37
CA TYR A 14 -3.14 9.83 4.05
C TYR A 14 -2.31 10.74 3.13
N LYS A 15 -2.80 10.99 1.90
CA LYS A 15 -2.16 11.88 0.91
C LYS A 15 -0.70 11.56 0.62
N ILE A 16 -0.32 10.28 0.73
CA ILE A 16 1.01 9.80 0.40
C ILE A 16 1.16 9.88 -1.13
N THR A 17 2.23 10.50 -1.61
CA THR A 17 2.45 10.60 -3.07
C THR A 17 3.05 9.30 -3.61
N LEU A 18 2.73 8.93 -4.85
CA LEU A 18 3.39 7.80 -5.52
C LEU A 18 4.91 7.97 -5.50
N LYS A 19 5.41 9.19 -5.76
CA LYS A 19 6.83 9.51 -5.76
C LYS A 19 7.49 9.25 -4.40
N ALA A 20 6.84 9.66 -3.31
CA ALA A 20 7.39 9.45 -1.97
C ALA A 20 7.54 7.96 -1.65
N LEU A 21 6.53 7.16 -1.96
CA LEU A 21 6.55 5.73 -1.66
C LEU A 21 7.46 4.96 -2.64
N ALA A 22 7.31 5.18 -3.95
CA ALA A 22 8.10 4.52 -4.99
C ALA A 22 9.60 4.79 -4.85
N GLY A 23 9.99 6.01 -4.46
CA GLY A 23 11.39 6.39 -4.23
C GLY A 23 12.06 5.55 -3.13
N ARG A 24 11.33 5.15 -2.08
CA ARG A 24 11.86 4.35 -0.96
C ARG A 24 12.06 2.87 -1.30
N MET A 25 11.35 2.41 -2.31
CA MET A 25 11.47 1.05 -2.87
C MET A 25 12.36 0.99 -4.11
N ASN A 26 12.87 2.14 -4.58
CA ASN A 26 13.63 2.26 -5.82
C ASN A 26 12.89 1.68 -7.06
N ILE A 27 11.58 1.93 -7.14
CA ILE A 27 10.75 1.53 -8.28
C ILE A 27 10.15 2.75 -8.99
N SER A 28 9.63 2.57 -10.20
CA SER A 28 8.95 3.64 -10.92
C SER A 28 7.55 3.91 -10.36
N ASN A 29 7.08 5.16 -10.47
CA ASN A 29 5.70 5.51 -10.12
C ASN A 29 4.67 4.68 -10.91
N GLN A 30 5.00 4.34 -12.17
CA GLN A 30 4.14 3.50 -13.01
C GLN A 30 4.06 2.07 -12.44
N HIS A 31 5.19 1.50 -12.00
CA HIS A 31 5.22 0.16 -11.41
C HIS A 31 4.39 0.10 -10.12
N LEU A 32 4.57 1.09 -9.22
CA LEU A 32 3.74 1.22 -8.02
C LEU A 32 2.26 1.43 -8.35
N SER A 33 1.95 2.24 -9.36
CA SER A 33 0.57 2.44 -9.79
C SER A 33 -0.07 1.14 -10.31
N ARG A 34 0.68 0.28 -11.01
CA ARG A 34 0.17 -1.01 -11.49
C ARG A 34 -0.09 -1.99 -10.34
N MET A 35 0.78 -2.00 -9.34
CA MET A 35 0.55 -2.72 -8.08
C MET A 35 -0.72 -2.22 -7.37
N GLU A 36 -0.88 -0.90 -7.24
CA GLU A 36 -2.08 -0.30 -6.66
C GLU A 36 -3.37 -0.58 -7.43
N LEU A 37 -3.22 -0.78 -8.75
CA LEU A 37 -4.27 -1.08 -9.71
C LEU A 37 -4.53 -2.59 -9.86
N ALA A 38 -3.95 -3.44 -9.01
CA ALA A 38 -4.05 -4.92 -9.08
C ALA A 38 -3.77 -5.47 -10.51
N ASP A 39 -3.03 -4.73 -11.31
CA ASP A 39 -2.67 -5.06 -12.70
C ASP A 39 -1.47 -6.01 -12.74
N ILE A 40 -0.78 -6.12 -11.61
CA ILE A 40 0.29 -7.10 -11.39
C ILE A 40 -0.17 -7.99 -10.23
N PRO A 41 -0.02 -9.33 -10.34
CA PRO A 41 -0.38 -10.24 -9.28
C PRO A 41 0.33 -9.90 -7.96
N PRO A 42 -0.37 -9.98 -6.82
CA PRO A 42 0.27 -9.90 -5.51
C PRO A 42 1.19 -11.11 -5.36
N THR A 43 2.46 -10.84 -5.08
CA THR A 43 3.45 -11.87 -4.72
C THR A 43 3.99 -11.53 -3.33
N GLU A 44 4.48 -12.54 -2.60
CA GLU A 44 5.14 -12.31 -1.31
C GLU A 44 6.28 -11.29 -1.43
N TYR A 45 7.01 -11.33 -2.55
CA TYR A 45 8.06 -10.35 -2.85
C TYR A 45 7.52 -8.92 -2.94
N HIS A 46 6.41 -8.70 -3.67
CA HIS A 46 5.83 -7.37 -3.79
C HIS A 46 5.26 -6.86 -2.46
N GLU A 47 4.60 -7.73 -1.68
CA GLU A 47 4.12 -7.39 -0.34
C GLU A 47 5.26 -7.02 0.60
N HIS A 48 6.34 -7.81 0.59
CA HIS A 48 7.53 -7.51 1.40
C HIS A 48 8.18 -6.18 0.99
N LEU A 49 8.34 -5.94 -0.32
CA LEU A 49 8.87 -4.68 -0.85
C LEU A 49 8.04 -3.47 -0.40
N LEU A 50 6.71 -3.59 -0.44
CA LEU A 50 5.79 -2.55 0.01
C LEU A 50 5.86 -2.32 1.52
N CYS A 51 6.00 -3.40 2.31
CA CYS A 51 6.19 -3.28 3.75
C CYS A 51 7.48 -2.49 4.06
N LEU A 52 8.61 -2.84 3.43
CA LEU A 52 9.86 -2.10 3.59
C LEU A 52 9.73 -0.62 3.17
N GLY A 53 9.03 -0.35 2.07
CA GLY A 53 8.77 1.00 1.59
C GLY A 53 7.93 1.84 2.57
N MET A 54 6.88 1.23 3.14
CA MET A 54 6.01 1.86 4.12
C MET A 54 6.70 2.07 5.47
N GLU A 55 7.46 1.09 5.95
CA GLU A 55 8.23 1.21 7.21
C GLU A 55 9.24 2.35 7.12
N ARG A 56 9.98 2.45 6.01
CA ARG A 56 10.89 3.58 5.76
C ARG A 56 10.14 4.91 5.68
N LEU A 57 9.00 4.95 5.02
CA LEU A 57 8.16 6.15 4.92
C LEU A 57 7.73 6.63 6.31
N LEU A 58 7.25 5.71 7.15
CA LEU A 58 6.78 6.01 8.51
C LEU A 58 7.93 6.39 9.44
N ALA A 59 9.10 5.77 9.29
CA ALA A 59 10.29 6.10 10.06
C ALA A 59 10.84 7.50 9.74
N GLU A 60 10.70 7.97 8.50
CA GLU A 60 11.14 9.30 8.07
C GLU A 60 10.06 10.40 8.24
N TRP A 61 8.81 10.00 8.51
CA TRP A 61 7.69 10.92 8.65
C TRP A 61 7.36 11.13 10.13
N ASP A 62 8.12 12.03 10.78
CA ASP A 62 7.99 12.37 12.22
C ASP A 62 6.58 12.80 12.66
N GLY A 63 5.75 13.29 11.73
CA GLY A 63 4.36 13.70 11.95
C GLY A 63 3.32 12.74 11.38
N ALA A 64 3.68 11.48 11.10
CA ALA A 64 2.73 10.49 10.59
C ALA A 64 1.56 10.29 11.58
N PRO A 65 0.30 10.41 11.13
CA PRO A 65 -0.86 10.18 11.99
C PRO A 65 -0.81 8.80 12.65
N GLU A 66 -1.25 8.70 13.90
CA GLU A 66 -1.23 7.41 14.59
C GLU A 66 -2.22 6.43 13.96
N GLU A 67 -3.33 6.93 13.42
CA GLU A 67 -4.31 6.15 12.67
C GLU A 67 -3.69 5.51 11.41
N LEU A 68 -2.76 6.20 10.76
CA LEU A 68 -2.02 5.65 9.62
C LEU A 68 -1.18 4.45 10.03
N LYS A 69 -0.48 4.54 11.16
CA LYS A 69 0.35 3.44 11.67
C LYS A 69 -0.50 2.23 12.06
N GLN A 70 -1.62 2.46 12.74
CA GLN A 70 -2.55 1.40 13.13
C GLN A 70 -3.20 0.70 11.93
N GLU A 71 -3.67 1.47 10.94
CA GLU A 71 -4.23 0.90 9.71
C GLU A 71 -3.16 0.16 8.90
N TYR A 72 -1.95 0.71 8.82
CA TYR A 72 -0.83 0.04 8.17
C TYR A 72 -0.52 -1.30 8.83
N GLU A 73 -0.41 -1.36 10.16
CA GLU A 73 -0.15 -2.61 10.89
C GLU A 73 -1.28 -3.63 10.70
N THR A 74 -2.54 -3.19 10.62
CA THR A 74 -3.69 -4.07 10.32
C THR A 74 -3.57 -4.73 8.94
N TYR A 75 -3.06 -3.98 7.95
CA TYR A 75 -2.92 -4.42 6.57
C TYR A 75 -1.54 -4.98 6.22
N LYS A 76 -0.60 -5.00 7.17
CA LYS A 76 0.77 -5.45 6.96
C LYS A 76 0.80 -6.88 6.41
N GLY A 77 1.58 -7.08 5.35
CA GLY A 77 1.63 -8.34 4.59
C GLY A 77 0.42 -8.64 3.69
N ARG A 78 -0.55 -7.71 3.61
CA ARG A 78 -1.78 -7.84 2.83
C ARG A 78 -2.14 -6.53 2.10
N LEU A 79 -1.15 -5.70 1.77
CA LEU A 79 -1.36 -4.37 1.20
C LEU A 79 -1.90 -4.42 -0.24
N LEU A 80 -1.55 -5.45 -0.99
CA LEU A 80 -2.01 -5.68 -2.37
C LEU A 80 -3.33 -6.43 -2.42
N GLN A 81 -3.86 -6.90 -1.30
CA GLN A 81 -5.20 -7.46 -1.27
C GLN A 81 -6.26 -6.38 -1.58
N PRO A 82 -7.36 -6.76 -2.24
CA PRO A 82 -8.49 -5.86 -2.46
C PRO A 82 -8.98 -5.25 -1.14
N ALA A 83 -9.26 -3.95 -1.14
CA ALA A 83 -9.75 -3.25 0.06
C ALA A 83 -11.17 -3.67 0.47
N LYS A 84 -11.94 -4.23 -0.46
CA LYS A 84 -13.14 -5.00 -0.15
C LYS A 84 -12.73 -6.46 -0.03
N GLU A 85 -12.60 -6.95 1.19
CA GLU A 85 -13.12 -8.29 1.43
C GLU A 85 -14.61 -8.15 1.15
N VAL A 86 -15.02 -8.51 -0.07
CA VAL A 86 -16.40 -8.95 -0.23
C VAL A 86 -16.39 -10.24 0.57
N GLU A 87 -16.98 -10.19 1.76
CA GLU A 87 -17.63 -11.37 2.30
C GLU A 87 -18.48 -11.90 1.15
N ASP A 88 -18.00 -12.95 0.47
CA ASP A 88 -18.88 -13.83 -0.27
C ASP A 88 -19.70 -14.60 0.79
N GLU A 89 -20.61 -13.90 1.45
CA GLU A 89 -21.87 -14.48 1.88
C GLU A 89 -22.74 -14.60 0.63
N HIS A 90 -22.67 -15.73 -0.08
CA HIS A 90 -23.82 -16.52 -0.57
C HIS A 90 -23.38 -17.76 -1.36
#